data_AF-A0A017SJA7-F1
#
_entry.id   AF-A0A017SJA7-F1
#
_cell.length_a   1.000
_cell.length_b   1.000
_cell.length_c   1.000
_cell.angle_alpha   90.00
_cell.angle_beta   90.00
_cell.angle_gamma   90.00
#
_symmetry.space_group_name_H-M   'P 1'
#
loop_
_entity.id
_entity.type
_entity.pdbx_description
1 polymer ?
#
loop_
_entity_poly.entity_id
_entity_poly.type
_entity_poly.pdbx_seq_one_letter_code
_entity_poly.pdbx_strand_id
1 'polypeptide(L)'
;MSKELSSTAALYSTSAGTLSSAHGIPHTDRTRLALVFQERYGGELPPQERDFKLYLGKLGLVLAQLYPTRTVDPARPRVLLTAQWLSDLGERKNEWGIGLKFLVEKAMFDPTRLKKELGQDLKKTRKAGKRKNRAKGRDGWGMKVEVQLVEDNT
;
A
#
# COMPACT_ATOMS: atom_id res chain seq x y z
N MET A 1 -10.66 -20.97 3.28
CA MET A 1 -11.33 -19.70 3.60
C MET A 1 -11.56 -18.90 2.32
N SER A 2 -12.72 -18.26 2.16
CA SER A 2 -12.96 -17.37 1.02
C SER A 2 -12.16 -16.06 1.15
N LYS A 3 -11.75 -15.47 0.02
CA LYS A 3 -11.04 -14.19 -0.02
C LYS A 3 -11.85 -13.09 0.65
N GLU A 4 -13.17 -13.09 0.41
CA GLU A 4 -14.12 -12.17 1.03
C GLU A 4 -14.13 -12.29 2.55
N LEU A 5 -14.26 -13.50 3.09
CA LEU A 5 -14.27 -13.71 4.54
C LEU A 5 -12.94 -13.27 5.19
N SER A 6 -11.81 -13.55 4.52
CA SER A 6 -10.48 -13.18 5.01
C SER A 6 -10.24 -11.67 4.98
N SER A 7 -10.72 -11.01 3.93
CA SER A 7 -10.67 -9.56 3.73
C SER A 7 -11.51 -8.83 4.77
N THR A 8 -12.74 -9.27 4.99
CA THR A 8 -13.67 -8.71 5.99
C THR A 8 -13.17 -8.96 7.42
N ALA A 9 -12.68 -10.17 7.71
CA ALA A 9 -12.07 -10.47 9.01
C ALA A 9 -10.82 -9.60 9.28
N ALA A 10 -9.99 -9.37 8.27
CA ALA A 10 -8.84 -8.49 8.38
C ALA A 10 -9.24 -7.04 8.68
N LEU A 11 -10.30 -6.53 8.06
CA LEU A 11 -10.82 -5.19 8.31
C LEU A 11 -11.32 -5.02 9.75
N TYR A 12 -12.03 -6.01 10.29
CA TYR A 12 -12.57 -5.97 11.66
C TYR A 12 -11.60 -6.48 12.73
N SER A 13 -10.44 -7.06 12.35
CA SER A 13 -9.45 -7.59 13.30
C SER A 13 -8.88 -6.51 14.23
N THR A 14 -8.78 -5.27 13.76
CA THR A 14 -8.24 -4.15 14.52
C THR A 14 -9.30 -3.39 15.33
N SER A 15 -10.59 -3.55 15.01
CA SER A 15 -11.69 -2.99 15.82
C SER A 15 -11.95 -3.82 17.07
N ALA A 16 -11.60 -5.11 17.07
CA ALA A 16 -11.74 -6.00 18.22
C ALA A 16 -10.78 -5.72 19.40
N GLY A 17 -9.87 -4.74 19.27
CA GLY A 17 -9.13 -4.03 20.33
C GLY A 17 -8.40 -4.87 21.40
N THR A 18 -9.18 -5.54 22.26
CA THR A 18 -8.77 -6.39 23.39
C THR A 18 -8.40 -7.81 22.96
N LEU A 19 -9.08 -8.38 21.95
CA LEU A 19 -8.82 -9.76 21.47
C LEU A 19 -7.61 -9.86 20.52
N SER A 20 -7.13 -8.72 19.99
CA SER A 20 -5.98 -8.65 19.07
C SER A 20 -4.72 -8.05 19.70
N SER A 21 -4.68 -7.87 21.03
CA SER A 21 -3.54 -7.28 21.76
C SER A 21 -3.06 -5.93 21.18
N ALA A 22 -3.99 -5.11 20.66
CA ALA A 22 -3.67 -3.83 20.03
C ALA A 22 -3.74 -2.65 21.02
N HIS A 23 -3.63 -2.91 22.33
CA HIS A 23 -3.66 -1.88 23.36
C HIS A 23 -2.45 -0.94 23.19
N GLY A 24 -2.68 0.38 23.25
CA GLY A 24 -1.63 1.39 23.04
C GLY A 24 -1.43 1.88 21.59
N ILE A 25 -2.03 1.23 20.57
CA ILE A 25 -1.98 1.73 19.19
C ILE A 25 -3.11 2.76 18.96
N PRO A 26 -2.84 3.97 18.45
CA PRO A 26 -3.87 4.95 18.12
C PRO A 26 -4.93 4.38 17.15
N HIS A 27 -6.19 4.82 17.28
CA HIS A 27 -7.28 4.37 16.40
C HIS A 27 -6.96 4.55 14.92
N THR A 28 -6.31 5.67 14.56
CA THR A 28 -5.88 5.95 13.19
C THR A 28 -4.92 4.88 12.66
N ASP A 29 -3.96 4.43 13.47
CA ASP A 29 -2.98 3.42 13.05
C ASP A 29 -3.59 2.02 12.97
N ARG A 30 -4.54 1.70 13.85
CA ARG A 30 -5.36 0.49 13.74
C ARG A 30 -6.14 0.47 12.42
N THR A 31 -6.78 1.58 12.04
CA THR A 31 -7.48 1.70 10.74
C THR A 31 -6.52 1.52 9.57
N ARG A 32 -5.32 2.10 9.61
CA ARG A 32 -4.31 1.94 8.56
C ARG A 32 -3.89 0.48 8.40
N LEU A 33 -3.66 -0.24 9.50
CA LEU A 33 -3.33 -1.66 9.50
C LEU A 33 -4.47 -2.53 8.95
N ALA A 34 -5.71 -2.24 9.35
CA ALA A 34 -6.91 -2.93 8.86
C ALA A 34 -7.01 -2.88 7.34
N LEU A 35 -6.82 -1.68 6.77
CA LEU A 35 -6.88 -1.44 5.32
C LEU A 35 -5.74 -2.14 4.57
N VAL A 36 -4.54 -2.17 5.16
CA VAL A 36 -3.38 -2.91 4.62
C VAL A 36 -3.66 -4.41 4.59
N PHE A 37 -4.21 -4.98 5.66
CA PHE A 37 -4.49 -6.41 5.73
C PHE A 37 -5.67 -6.82 4.86
N GLN A 38 -6.73 -6.03 4.83
CA GLN A 38 -7.89 -6.25 3.98
C GLN A 38 -7.48 -6.38 2.51
N GLU A 39 -6.72 -5.40 2.00
CA GLU A 39 -6.34 -5.40 0.59
C GLU A 39 -5.31 -6.50 0.24
N ARG A 40 -4.51 -6.94 1.21
CA ARG A 40 -3.65 -8.13 1.07
C ARG A 40 -4.45 -9.40 0.74
N TYR A 41 -5.62 -9.59 1.34
CA TYR A 41 -6.47 -10.76 1.06
C TYR A 41 -7.28 -10.60 -0.24
N GLY A 42 -7.32 -9.39 -0.81
CA GLY A 42 -7.87 -9.13 -2.14
C GLY A 42 -9.38 -9.31 -2.26
N GLY A 43 -10.11 -9.25 -1.13
CA GLY A 43 -11.58 -9.28 -1.15
C GLY A 43 -12.19 -7.93 -1.50
N GLU A 44 -13.44 -7.96 -1.93
CA GLU A 44 -14.23 -6.75 -2.11
C GLU A 44 -14.66 -6.17 -0.76
N LEU A 45 -14.63 -4.84 -0.66
CA LEU A 45 -15.21 -4.18 0.50
C LEU A 45 -16.72 -4.02 0.30
N PRO A 46 -17.51 -4.14 1.39
CA PRO A 46 -18.88 -3.66 1.43
C PRO A 46 -18.99 -2.26 0.84
N PRO A 47 -20.07 -1.92 0.10
CA PRO A 47 -20.21 -0.62 -0.57
C PRO A 47 -19.93 0.58 0.33
N GLN A 48 -20.33 0.49 1.60
CA GLN A 48 -20.15 1.53 2.63
C GLN A 48 -18.67 1.76 3.00
N GLU A 49 -17.82 0.75 2.80
CA GLU A 49 -16.42 0.77 3.21
C GLU A 49 -15.47 1.00 2.03
N ARG A 50 -15.98 0.96 0.79
CA ARG A 50 -15.21 1.18 -0.45
C ARG A 50 -14.52 2.53 -0.48
N ASP A 51 -15.14 3.56 0.10
CA ASP A 51 -14.59 4.92 0.16
C ASP A 51 -13.33 5.01 1.03
N PHE A 52 -13.11 4.05 1.94
CA PHE A 52 -11.91 3.99 2.77
C PHE A 52 -10.73 3.28 2.09
N LYS A 53 -10.87 2.81 0.84
CA LYS A 53 -9.74 2.25 0.06
C LYS A 53 -8.70 3.32 -0.24
N LEU A 54 -7.83 3.50 0.73
CA LEU A 54 -6.67 4.36 0.70
C LEU A 54 -5.53 3.69 -0.06
N TYR A 55 -4.61 4.52 -0.56
CA TYR A 55 -3.35 4.06 -1.17
C TYR A 55 -2.59 3.07 -0.28
N LEU A 56 -2.78 3.12 1.05
CA LEU A 56 -2.24 2.18 2.04
C LEU A 56 -2.63 0.72 1.77
N GLY A 57 -3.88 0.45 1.38
CA GLY A 57 -4.28 -0.92 1.04
C GLY A 57 -3.47 -1.46 -0.15
N LYS A 58 -3.29 -0.63 -1.20
CA LYS A 58 -2.50 -1.02 -2.38
C LYS A 58 -1.03 -1.26 -2.02
N LEU A 59 -0.48 -0.52 -1.06
CA LEU A 59 0.85 -0.79 -0.50
C LEU A 59 0.89 -2.11 0.27
N GLY A 60 -0.16 -2.45 1.01
CA GLY A 60 -0.29 -3.74 1.68
C GLY A 60 -0.22 -4.92 0.73
N LEU A 61 -0.87 -4.81 -0.44
CA LEU A 61 -0.79 -5.83 -1.50
C LEU A 61 0.63 -5.99 -2.03
N VAL A 62 1.29 -4.87 -2.32
CA VAL A 62 2.69 -4.84 -2.76
C VAL A 62 3.61 -5.53 -1.73
N LEU A 63 3.49 -5.17 -0.45
CA LEU A 63 4.29 -5.78 0.61
C LEU A 63 4.02 -7.28 0.77
N ALA A 64 2.76 -7.71 0.60
CA ALA A 64 2.39 -9.11 0.70
C ALA A 64 2.99 -9.97 -0.41
N GLN A 65 3.16 -9.42 -1.63
CA GLN A 65 3.84 -10.10 -2.73
C GLN A 65 5.36 -10.15 -2.52
N LEU A 66 5.94 -9.06 -1.98
CA LEU A 66 7.39 -8.97 -1.74
C LEU A 66 7.85 -9.92 -0.60
N TYR A 67 7.03 -10.04 0.44
CA TYR A 67 7.32 -10.82 1.65
C TYR A 67 6.17 -11.79 2.00
N PRO A 68 5.94 -12.83 1.19
CA PRO A 68 4.82 -13.75 1.37
C PRO A 68 4.90 -14.50 2.72
N THR A 69 6.11 -14.88 3.12
CA THR A 69 6.44 -15.55 4.39
C THR A 69 6.48 -14.60 5.58
N ARG A 70 6.32 -13.28 5.37
CA ARG A 70 6.37 -12.23 6.40
C ARG A 70 7.72 -12.13 7.14
N THR A 71 8.76 -12.79 6.64
CA THR A 71 10.12 -12.66 7.14
C THR A 71 10.86 -11.63 6.29
N VAL A 72 11.39 -10.60 6.96
CA VAL A 72 12.31 -9.63 6.36
C VAL A 72 13.65 -9.86 7.03
N ASP A 73 14.68 -10.14 6.26
CA ASP A 73 16.06 -10.07 6.76
C ASP A 73 16.41 -8.57 6.91
N PRO A 74 16.60 -8.06 8.14
CA PRO A 74 16.90 -6.64 8.34
C PRO A 74 18.24 -6.23 7.71
N ALA A 75 19.17 -7.17 7.55
CA ALA A 75 20.47 -6.90 6.94
C ALA A 75 20.39 -6.84 5.40
N ARG A 76 19.40 -7.52 4.80
CA ARG A 76 19.21 -7.62 3.35
C ARG A 76 17.72 -7.56 2.96
N PRO A 77 17.06 -6.40 3.16
CA PRO A 77 15.68 -6.24 2.73
C PRO A 77 15.59 -6.29 1.20
N ARG A 78 14.71 -7.15 0.65
CA ARG A 78 14.48 -7.26 -0.80
C ARG A 78 14.10 -5.92 -1.45
N VAL A 79 13.41 -5.08 -0.68
CA VAL A 79 12.98 -3.75 -1.10
C VAL A 79 13.06 -2.79 0.09
N LEU A 80 13.71 -1.65 -0.12
CA LEU A 80 13.70 -0.51 0.78
C LEU A 80 12.60 0.49 0.34
N LEU A 81 11.68 0.78 1.25
CA LEU A 81 10.57 1.71 1.02
C LEU A 81 10.84 3.02 1.76
N THR A 82 10.73 4.13 1.04
CA THR A 82 10.74 5.48 1.64
C THR A 82 9.51 6.25 1.20
N ALA A 83 8.98 7.07 2.11
CA ALA A 83 7.82 7.93 1.87
C ALA A 83 8.15 9.35 2.30
N GLN A 84 7.83 10.33 1.45
CA GLN A 84 8.10 11.74 1.70
C GLN A 84 6.92 12.61 1.27
N TRP A 85 6.72 13.72 1.98
CA TRP A 85 5.82 14.77 1.54
C TRP A 85 6.48 15.58 0.43
N LEU A 86 5.77 15.78 -0.67
CA LEU A 86 6.22 16.52 -1.83
C LEU A 86 5.21 17.62 -2.16
N SER A 87 5.69 18.80 -2.54
CA SER A 87 4.88 19.97 -2.90
C SER A 87 4.87 20.25 -4.41
N ASP A 88 5.69 19.53 -5.17
CA ASP A 88 5.98 19.73 -6.58
C ASP A 88 5.42 18.59 -7.45
N LEU A 89 4.32 17.97 -7.02
CA LEU A 89 3.69 16.89 -7.76
C LEU A 89 2.77 17.41 -8.87
N GLY A 90 2.51 16.54 -9.86
CA GLY A 90 1.58 16.81 -10.96
C GLY A 90 2.20 17.43 -12.19
N GLU A 91 1.38 17.55 -13.24
CA GLU A 91 1.86 18.03 -14.55
C GLU A 91 2.42 19.45 -14.48
N ARG A 92 1.88 20.28 -13.57
CA ARG A 92 2.33 21.66 -13.34
C ARG A 92 3.27 21.82 -12.14
N LYS A 93 3.68 20.71 -11.50
CA LYS A 93 4.56 20.69 -10.32
C LYS A 93 4.17 21.65 -9.19
N ASN A 94 2.89 21.70 -8.86
CA ASN A 94 2.34 22.63 -7.86
C ASN A 94 1.33 21.97 -6.91
N GLU A 95 1.24 20.64 -6.92
CA GLU A 95 0.33 19.90 -6.06
C GLU A 95 1.08 19.24 -4.92
N TRP A 96 0.49 19.31 -3.73
CA TRP A 96 0.98 18.58 -2.57
C TRP A 96 0.56 17.11 -2.62
N GLY A 97 1.43 16.25 -2.12
CA GLY A 97 1.09 14.86 -1.88
C GLY A 97 2.26 14.02 -1.39
N ILE A 98 2.20 12.73 -1.71
CA ILE A 98 3.14 11.73 -1.19
C ILE A 98 4.00 11.20 -2.33
N GLY A 99 5.31 11.30 -2.18
CA GLY A 99 6.30 10.58 -2.96
C GLY A 99 6.63 9.26 -2.29
N LEU A 100 6.47 8.15 -3.01
CA LEU A 100 6.86 6.82 -2.57
C LEU A 100 8.01 6.33 -3.43
N LYS A 101 9.14 6.00 -2.81
CA LYS A 101 10.31 5.47 -3.51
C LYS A 101 10.59 4.06 -3.03
N PHE A 102 10.58 3.13 -3.98
CA PHE A 102 10.91 1.72 -3.79
C PHE A 102 12.29 1.49 -4.39
N LEU A 103 13.23 1.08 -3.54
CA LEU A 103 14.57 0.68 -3.91
C LEU A 103 14.62 -0.84 -3.90
N VAL A 104 14.92 -1.45 -5.04
CA VAL A 104 15.02 -2.91 -5.19
C VAL A 104 16.48 -3.26 -5.44
N GLU A 105 16.99 -4.26 -4.72
CA GLU A 105 18.34 -4.78 -4.96
C GLU A 105 18.42 -5.42 -6.34
N LYS A 106 19.46 -5.08 -7.10
CA LYS A 106 19.66 -5.64 -8.44
C LYS A 106 20.26 -7.04 -8.34
N ALA A 107 19.41 -8.05 -8.53
CA ALA A 107 19.88 -9.43 -8.64
C ALA A 107 20.42 -9.72 -10.06
N MET A 108 21.62 -10.33 -10.14
CA MET A 108 22.20 -10.81 -11.40
C MET A 108 21.32 -11.86 -12.09
N PHE A 109 20.55 -12.61 -11.30
CA PHE A 109 19.54 -13.55 -11.76
C PHE A 109 18.24 -13.34 -10.97
N ASP A 110 17.21 -12.82 -11.64
CA ASP A 110 15.89 -12.53 -11.06
C ASP A 110 14.82 -13.47 -11.65
N PRO A 111 14.72 -14.72 -11.15
CA PRO A 111 13.70 -15.66 -11.62
C PRO A 111 12.29 -15.21 -11.27
N THR A 112 12.15 -14.37 -10.24
CA THR A 112 10.88 -13.86 -9.73
C THR A 112 10.38 -12.65 -10.52
N ARG A 113 11.22 -12.06 -11.40
CA ARG A 113 10.92 -10.83 -12.15
C ARG A 113 10.39 -9.73 -11.24
N LEU A 114 10.98 -9.61 -10.06
CA LEU A 114 10.52 -8.79 -8.93
C LEU A 114 10.21 -7.36 -9.36
N LYS A 115 11.11 -6.72 -10.10
CA LYS A 115 10.91 -5.35 -10.60
C LYS A 115 9.71 -5.22 -11.52
N LYS A 116 9.49 -6.21 -12.39
CA LYS A 116 8.39 -6.21 -13.35
C LYS A 116 7.05 -6.37 -12.64
N GLU A 117 6.95 -7.33 -11.73
CA GLU A 117 5.73 -7.57 -10.95
C GLU A 117 5.41 -6.38 -10.04
N LEU A 118 6.42 -5.93 -9.28
CA LEU A 118 6.30 -4.74 -8.44
C LEU A 118 5.87 -3.52 -9.26
N GLY A 119 6.45 -3.32 -10.44
CA GLY A 119 6.06 -2.25 -11.36
C GLY A 119 4.58 -2.32 -11.78
N GLN A 120 3.99 -3.50 -11.92
CA GLN A 120 2.55 -3.65 -12.23
C GLN A 120 1.66 -3.28 -11.05
N ASP A 121 2.04 -3.66 -9.83
CA ASP A 121 1.24 -3.35 -8.65
C ASP A 121 1.40 -1.89 -8.22
N LEU A 122 2.58 -1.31 -8.37
CA LEU A 122 2.83 0.13 -8.16
C LEU A 122 2.03 1.01 -9.13
N LYS A 123 1.72 0.54 -10.35
CA LYS A 123 0.79 1.25 -11.26
C LYS A 123 -0.59 1.40 -10.63
N LYS A 124 -1.07 0.42 -9.86
CA LYS A 124 -2.37 0.50 -9.16
C LYS A 124 -2.31 1.56 -8.06
N THR A 125 -1.21 1.62 -7.31
CA THR A 125 -0.97 2.65 -6.28
C THR A 125 -0.94 4.05 -6.90
N ARG A 126 -0.18 4.25 -7.98
CA ARG A 126 -0.16 5.52 -8.73
C ARG A 126 -1.53 5.88 -9.30
N LYS A 127 -2.32 4.89 -9.75
CA LYS A 127 -3.68 5.12 -10.25
C LYS A 127 -4.59 5.65 -9.14
N ALA A 128 -4.46 5.17 -7.90
CA ALA A 128 -5.25 5.64 -6.77
C ALA A 128 -5.00 7.13 -6.45
N GLY A 129 -3.79 7.65 -6.69
CA GLY A 129 -3.45 9.07 -6.50
C GLY A 129 -3.98 10.02 -7.59
N LYS A 130 -4.61 9.51 -8.66
CA LYS A 130 -5.17 10.37 -9.72
C LYS A 130 -6.49 10.99 -9.28
N ARG A 131 -6.71 12.27 -9.60
CA ARG A 131 -7.92 13.04 -9.23
C ARG A 131 -9.24 12.30 -9.52
N LYS A 132 -9.35 11.64 -10.68
CA LYS A 132 -10.55 10.88 -11.08
C LYS A 132 -10.83 9.61 -10.25
N ASN A 133 -9.84 9.11 -9.52
CA ASN A 133 -9.93 7.88 -8.71
C ASN A 133 -9.90 8.17 -7.20
N ARG A 134 -10.07 9.44 -6.79
CA ARG A 134 -10.19 9.83 -5.39
C ARG A 134 -11.51 9.33 -4.81
N ALA A 135 -11.58 9.17 -3.49
CA ALA A 135 -12.80 8.76 -2.80
C ALA A 135 -13.87 9.83 -3.04
N LYS A 136 -15.05 9.46 -3.52
CA LYS A 136 -16.12 10.37 -3.99
C LYS A 136 -15.83 11.12 -5.31
N GLY A 137 -14.89 10.66 -6.13
CA GLY A 137 -14.68 11.18 -7.49
C GLY A 137 -13.79 12.43 -7.56
N ARG A 138 -13.95 13.26 -8.60
CA ARG A 138 -12.98 14.33 -8.95
C ARG A 138 -12.79 15.42 -7.90
N ASP A 139 -13.84 15.72 -7.16
CA ASP A 139 -13.85 16.72 -6.08
C ASP A 139 -13.93 16.06 -4.70
N GLY A 140 -13.74 14.74 -4.70
CA GLY A 140 -13.69 13.92 -3.52
C GLY A 140 -12.35 13.96 -2.81
N TRP A 141 -12.31 13.28 -1.66
CA TRP A 141 -11.15 13.27 -0.79
C TRP A 141 -10.05 12.36 -1.33
N GLY A 142 -8.82 12.87 -1.37
CA GLY A 142 -7.65 12.10 -1.75
C GLY A 142 -6.45 12.99 -2.08
N MET A 143 -5.29 12.36 -2.16
CA MET A 143 -4.02 13.04 -2.32
C MET A 143 -3.31 12.60 -3.59
N LYS A 144 -2.43 13.44 -4.12
CA LYS A 144 -1.54 13.02 -5.19
C LYS A 144 -0.54 12.01 -4.64
N VAL A 145 -0.30 10.95 -5.41
CA VAL A 145 0.69 9.93 -5.07
C VAL A 145 1.58 9.73 -6.29
N GLU A 146 2.86 10.01 -6.10
CA GLU A 146 3.90 9.65 -7.06
C GLU A 146 4.65 8.42 -6.56
N VAL A 147 4.98 7.53 -7.49
CA VAL A 147 5.66 6.27 -7.17
C VAL A 147 6.86 6.13 -8.08
N GLN A 148 8.03 5.98 -7.47
CA GLN A 148 9.29 5.74 -8.14
C GLN A 148 9.81 4.34 -7.77
N LEU A 149 10.24 3.59 -8.78
CA LEU A 149 10.86 2.28 -8.63
C LEU A 149 12.29 2.39 -9.14
N VAL A 150 13.26 2.24 -8.24
CA VAL A 150 14.70 2.43 -8.49
C VAL A 150 15.40 1.11 -8.19
N GLU A 151 16.33 0.70 -9.06
CA GLU A 151 17.25 -0.40 -8.76
C GLU A 151 18.48 0.17 -8.06
N ASP A 152 18.86 -0.46 -6.96
CA ASP A 152 20.15 -0.20 -6.35
C ASP A 152 21.23 -1.03 -7.06
N ASN A 153 22.35 -0.40 -7.41
CA ASN A 153 23.47 -1.04 -8.12
C ASN A 153 24.60 -1.44 -7.15
N THR A 154 24.32 -1.50 -5.84
CA THR A 154 25.26 -1.93 -4.82
C THR A 154 25.71 -3.37 -5.01
#